data_AF-A0AAU8IFA7-F1
#
_entry.id   AF-A0AAU8IFA7-F1
#
_cell.length_a   1.000
_cell.length_b   1.000
_cell.length_c   1.000
_cell.angle_alpha   90.00
_cell.angle_beta   90.00
_cell.angle_gamma   90.00
#
_symmetry.space_group_name_H-M   'P 1'
#
loop_
_entity.id
_entity.type
_entity.pdbx_description
1 polymer ?
#
loop_
_entity_poly.entity_id
_entity_poly.type
_entity_poly.pdbx_seq_one_letter_code
_entity_poly.pdbx_strand_id
1 'polypeptide(L)'
;MFRRKIRWLVFVSLSLNLVAGCNSDFSRGSDTREMPLAKSRFSEDQMNKNPNIIMKTGRSTYPVHTERITVTLVNRTGKTLSYGLSYQIEKYQEGTWFQIPFRDDVAFIEIARLLKPGQMAEEDISLSEKTLKYPLTRESTG
;
A
#
# COMPACT_ATOMS: atom_id res chain seq x y z
N MET A 1 -63.51 2.07 -46.59
CA MET A 1 -63.00 3.39 -46.17
C MET A 1 -62.15 3.22 -44.92
N PHE A 2 -60.95 3.76 -44.95
CA PHE A 2 -59.83 3.58 -44.03
C PHE A 2 -60.10 4.27 -42.66
N ARG A 3 -59.82 3.60 -41.53
CA ARG A 3 -58.83 4.03 -40.50
C ARG A 3 -59.13 3.54 -39.08
N ARG A 4 -58.16 2.76 -38.59
CA ARG A 4 -57.82 2.46 -37.20
C ARG A 4 -57.94 3.70 -36.30
N LYS A 5 -58.49 3.54 -35.10
CA LYS A 5 -58.09 4.36 -33.94
C LYS A 5 -57.77 3.43 -32.77
N ILE A 6 -56.46 3.22 -32.66
CA ILE A 6 -55.70 2.63 -31.57
C ILE A 6 -56.31 3.02 -30.22
N ARG A 7 -56.65 1.99 -29.44
CA ARG A 7 -57.03 2.08 -28.04
C ARG A 7 -55.78 2.51 -27.29
N TRP A 8 -55.78 3.76 -26.82
CA TRP A 8 -54.66 4.37 -26.12
C TRP A 8 -54.25 3.47 -24.95
N LEU A 9 -53.07 2.89 -25.11
CA LEU A 9 -52.28 2.27 -24.06
C LEU A 9 -52.25 3.23 -22.87
N VAL A 10 -52.90 2.87 -21.77
CA VAL A 10 -52.60 3.43 -20.45
C VAL A 10 -51.26 2.83 -20.02
N PHE A 11 -50.21 3.13 -20.78
CA PHE A 11 -48.81 3.13 -20.37
C PHE A 11 -48.53 4.49 -19.71
N VAL A 12 -49.40 4.84 -18.75
CA VAL A 12 -49.09 5.82 -17.71
C VAL A 12 -48.87 4.99 -16.44
N SER A 13 -47.95 4.03 -16.54
CA SER A 13 -47.18 3.63 -15.36
C SER A 13 -46.37 4.87 -15.00
N LEU A 14 -46.94 5.63 -14.08
CA LEU A 14 -46.38 6.77 -13.37
C LEU A 14 -44.93 6.44 -12.98
N SER A 15 -44.02 6.69 -13.92
CA SER A 15 -42.58 6.74 -13.75
C SER A 15 -42.27 8.00 -12.98
N LEU A 16 -42.64 7.97 -11.69
CA LEU A 16 -42.13 8.86 -10.67
C LEU A 16 -41.07 8.11 -9.87
N ASN A 17 -40.04 7.62 -10.57
CA ASN A 17 -38.75 7.38 -9.95
C ASN A 17 -37.92 8.64 -10.22
N LEU A 18 -37.97 9.57 -9.27
CA LEU A 18 -36.92 10.56 -9.11
C LEU A 18 -35.65 9.78 -8.73
N VAL A 19 -34.95 9.23 -9.73
CA VAL A 19 -33.53 8.98 -9.56
C VAL A 19 -32.92 10.36 -9.58
N ALA A 20 -32.64 10.89 -8.39
CA ALA A 20 -31.63 11.90 -8.22
C ALA A 20 -30.33 11.32 -8.79
N GLY A 21 -30.09 11.60 -10.07
CA GLY A 21 -28.77 11.44 -10.66
C GLY A 21 -27.86 12.40 -9.94
N CYS A 22 -27.10 11.89 -8.97
CA CYS A 22 -25.89 12.56 -8.55
C CYS A 22 -25.01 12.70 -9.80
N ASN A 23 -24.77 13.94 -10.21
CA ASN A 23 -23.65 14.27 -11.07
C ASN A 23 -22.38 13.95 -10.27
N SER A 24 -21.89 12.72 -10.36
CA SER A 24 -20.47 12.47 -10.23
C SER A 24 -19.89 12.65 -11.62
N ASP A 25 -19.07 13.69 -11.78
CA ASP A 25 -18.31 13.97 -12.99
C ASP A 25 -17.79 12.68 -13.64
N PHE A 26 -18.31 12.39 -14.84
CA PHE A 26 -17.67 11.46 -15.75
C PHE A 26 -16.42 12.16 -16.31
N SER A 27 -15.33 12.09 -15.57
CA SER A 27 -14.01 12.43 -16.08
C SER A 27 -13.57 11.34 -17.05
N ARG A 28 -13.71 11.68 -18.33
CA ARG A 28 -13.14 10.98 -19.46
C ARG A 28 -11.61 11.15 -19.43
N GLY A 29 -10.89 10.08 -19.11
CA GLY A 29 -9.49 9.88 -19.51
C GLY A 29 -8.41 10.15 -18.47
N SER A 30 -8.13 9.15 -17.62
CA SER A 30 -6.77 8.62 -17.48
C SER A 30 -6.89 7.12 -17.19
N ASP A 31 -6.20 6.30 -17.95
CA ASP A 31 -6.14 4.85 -17.75
C ASP A 31 -5.25 4.56 -16.53
N THR A 32 -5.71 4.98 -15.35
CA THR A 32 -5.06 4.65 -14.08
C THR A 32 -5.71 3.36 -13.61
N ARG A 33 -5.07 2.22 -13.91
CA ARG A 33 -5.35 1.00 -13.15
C ARG A 33 -5.03 1.32 -11.69
N GLU A 34 -6.04 1.67 -10.88
CA GLU A 34 -5.87 1.75 -9.44
C GLU A 34 -5.30 0.41 -8.98
N MET A 35 -4.06 0.43 -8.50
CA MET A 35 -3.46 -0.76 -7.90
C MET A 35 -4.26 -1.03 -6.64
N PRO A 36 -4.94 -2.19 -6.49
CA PRO A 36 -5.69 -2.48 -5.28
C PRO A 36 -4.69 -2.85 -4.18
N LEU A 37 -4.03 -1.85 -3.62
CA LEU A 37 -3.12 -2.01 -2.49
C LEU A 37 -3.95 -2.06 -1.20
N ALA A 38 -3.65 -3.01 -0.34
CA ALA A 38 -4.27 -3.08 0.98
C ALA A 38 -3.73 -1.92 1.85
N LYS A 39 -4.59 -1.30 2.66
CA LYS A 39 -4.16 -0.34 3.68
C LYS A 39 -3.22 -1.04 4.68
N SER A 40 -2.29 -0.28 5.25
CA SER A 40 -1.44 -0.78 6.32
C SER A 40 -2.31 -1.31 7.47
N ARG A 41 -1.87 -2.45 8.02
CA ARG A 41 -2.43 -3.02 9.24
C ARG A 41 -1.90 -2.36 10.51
N PHE A 42 -0.95 -1.44 10.37
CA PHE A 42 -0.28 -0.77 11.47
C PHE A 42 -0.66 0.71 11.49
N SER A 43 -0.76 1.27 12.70
CA SER A 43 -0.87 2.71 12.87
C SER A 43 0.48 3.31 13.25
N GLU A 44 0.75 4.54 12.80
CA GLU A 44 2.03 5.21 13.07
C GLU A 44 2.31 5.34 14.56
N ASP A 45 1.26 5.55 15.37
CA ASP A 45 1.42 5.66 16.81
C ASP A 45 1.97 4.36 17.42
N GLN A 46 1.76 3.18 16.83
CA GLN A 46 2.30 1.92 17.35
C GLN A 46 3.80 1.74 17.08
N MET A 47 4.38 2.55 16.20
CA MET A 47 5.77 2.40 15.77
C MET A 47 6.75 3.15 16.68
N ASN A 48 7.98 2.67 16.76
CA ASN A 48 9.10 3.33 17.44
C ASN A 48 8.85 3.71 18.92
N LYS A 49 8.02 2.93 19.64
CA LYS A 49 7.67 3.19 21.06
C LYS A 49 8.84 3.10 22.04
N ASN A 50 9.92 2.40 21.69
CA ASN A 50 11.10 2.27 22.54
C ASN A 50 12.30 3.02 21.93
N PRO A 51 12.71 4.17 22.51
CA PRO A 51 13.79 4.98 21.95
C PRO A 51 15.18 4.31 22.03
N ASN A 52 15.31 3.22 22.81
CA ASN A 52 16.54 2.44 22.92
C ASN A 52 16.64 1.30 21.89
N ILE A 53 15.64 1.15 21.02
CA ILE A 53 15.70 0.27 19.85
C ILE A 53 15.69 1.18 18.63
N ILE A 54 16.83 1.26 17.94
CA ILE A 54 17.00 2.18 16.81
C ILE A 54 17.04 1.38 15.53
N MET A 55 16.25 1.79 14.55
CA MET A 55 16.31 1.31 13.18
C MET A 55 16.62 2.50 12.27
N LYS A 56 17.60 2.36 11.38
CA LYS A 56 18.00 3.42 10.46
C LYS A 56 18.39 2.85 9.10
N THR A 57 18.14 3.61 8.05
CA THR A 57 18.67 3.38 6.72
C THR A 57 19.99 4.14 6.54
N GLY A 58 20.81 3.70 5.59
CA GLY A 58 22.06 4.41 5.27
C GLY A 58 21.86 5.83 4.71
N ARG A 59 20.69 6.11 4.13
CA ARG A 59 20.33 7.42 3.53
C ARG A 59 18.89 7.79 3.88
N SER A 60 18.60 9.08 3.91
CA SER A 60 17.23 9.61 4.07
C SER A 60 16.39 9.51 2.80
N THR A 61 17.03 9.47 1.63
CA THR A 61 16.38 9.31 0.33
C THR A 61 17.18 8.37 -0.57
N TYR A 62 16.47 7.67 -1.44
CA TYR A 62 17.04 6.74 -2.40
C TYR A 62 16.50 7.04 -3.81
N PRO A 63 17.33 6.90 -4.86
CA PRO A 63 16.84 6.96 -6.23
C PRO A 63 15.74 5.92 -6.49
N VAL A 64 14.78 6.29 -7.32
CA VAL A 64 13.84 5.34 -7.93
C VAL A 64 14.65 4.24 -8.62
N HIS A 65 14.21 2.97 -8.51
CA HIS A 65 14.92 1.77 -8.97
C HIS A 65 16.13 1.33 -8.11
N THR A 66 16.35 1.91 -6.92
CA THR A 66 17.25 1.31 -5.94
C THR A 66 16.79 -0.13 -5.65
N GLU A 67 17.63 -1.13 -5.90
CA GLU A 67 17.23 -2.54 -5.73
C GLU A 67 17.39 -3.06 -4.29
N ARG A 68 18.26 -2.43 -3.50
CA ARG A 68 18.58 -2.85 -2.13
C ARG A 68 18.87 -1.64 -1.25
N ILE A 69 18.45 -1.73 0.00
CA ILE A 69 18.85 -0.79 1.05
C ILE A 69 19.33 -1.57 2.27
N THR A 70 20.35 -1.06 2.94
CA THR A 70 20.81 -1.60 4.21
C THR A 70 20.07 -0.91 5.35
N VAL A 71 19.48 -1.71 6.24
CA VAL A 71 18.86 -1.27 7.48
C VAL A 71 19.73 -1.69 8.64
N THR A 72 20.19 -0.72 9.44
CA THR A 72 20.93 -0.98 10.67
C THR A 72 19.97 -0.98 11.85
N LEU A 73 19.99 -2.05 12.64
CA LEU A 73 19.33 -2.15 13.93
C LEU A 73 20.37 -1.97 15.05
N VAL A 74 20.04 -1.19 16.07
CA VAL A 74 20.90 -0.98 17.25
C VAL A 74 20.09 -1.26 18.51
N ASN A 75 20.60 -2.18 19.33
CA ASN A 75 20.03 -2.48 20.63
C ASN A 75 20.77 -1.69 21.72
N ARG A 76 20.21 -0.56 22.14
CA ARG A 76 20.70 0.22 23.29
C ARG A 76 20.00 -0.16 24.60
N THR A 77 19.18 -1.19 24.60
CA THR A 77 18.53 -1.68 25.82
C THR A 77 19.50 -2.51 26.65
N GLY A 78 19.15 -2.77 27.91
CA GLY A 78 19.87 -3.72 28.77
C GLY A 78 19.47 -5.19 28.57
N LYS A 79 18.69 -5.53 27.54
CA LYS A 79 18.16 -6.90 27.30
C LYS A 79 18.53 -7.39 25.90
N THR A 80 18.67 -8.70 25.73
CA THR A 80 18.77 -9.30 24.39
C THR A 80 17.43 -9.17 23.67
N LEU A 81 17.45 -8.66 22.44
CA LEU A 81 16.28 -8.61 21.56
C LEU A 81 16.27 -9.84 20.66
N SER A 82 15.07 -10.29 20.30
CA SER A 82 14.84 -11.30 19.26
C SER A 82 13.99 -10.68 18.16
N TYR A 83 14.36 -10.89 16.89
CA TYR A 83 13.62 -10.37 15.73
C TYR A 83 13.67 -11.35 14.54
N GLY A 84 12.66 -11.30 13.68
CA GLY A 84 12.59 -12.10 12.45
C GLY A 84 13.20 -11.38 11.24
N LEU A 85 13.28 -12.07 10.10
CA LEU A 85 13.80 -11.52 8.84
C LEU A 85 12.71 -11.02 7.87
N SER A 86 11.44 -11.28 8.18
CA SER A 86 10.31 -10.76 7.39
C SER A 86 10.24 -9.24 7.49
N TYR A 87 10.03 -8.57 6.36
CA TYR A 87 9.80 -7.14 6.30
C TYR A 87 8.60 -6.82 5.40
N GLN A 88 8.13 -5.58 5.47
CA GLN A 88 7.05 -5.07 4.65
C GLN A 88 7.48 -3.76 4.01
N ILE A 89 7.11 -3.55 2.75
CA ILE A 89 7.27 -2.28 2.06
C ILE A 89 5.89 -1.63 1.96
N GLU A 90 5.82 -0.35 2.31
CA GLU A 90 4.59 0.43 2.24
C GLU A 90 4.85 1.75 1.51
N LYS A 91 3.81 2.26 0.86
CA LYS A 91 3.79 3.57 0.22
C LYS A 91 2.77 4.45 0.92
N TYR A 92 3.17 5.67 1.23
CA TYR A 92 2.26 6.68 1.76
C TYR A 92 1.67 7.48 0.61
N GLN A 93 0.34 7.47 0.47
CA GLN A 93 -0.39 8.23 -0.54
C GLN A 93 -1.68 8.79 0.07
N GLU A 94 -2.02 10.04 -0.23
CA GLU A 94 -3.31 10.65 0.17
C GLU A 94 -3.61 10.50 1.68
N GLY A 95 -2.59 10.65 2.53
CA GLY A 95 -2.76 10.55 3.98
C GLY A 95 -2.84 9.12 4.53
N THR A 96 -2.66 8.10 3.70
CA THR A 96 -2.81 6.69 4.09
C THR A 96 -1.60 5.86 3.65
N TRP A 97 -1.15 4.94 4.51
CA TRP A 97 -0.16 3.93 4.16
C TRP A 97 -0.81 2.74 3.48
N PHE A 98 -0.21 2.29 2.37
CA PHE A 98 -0.64 1.14 1.60
C PHE A 98 0.50 0.14 1.44
N GLN A 99 0.20 -1.14 1.64
CA GLN A 99 1.16 -2.23 1.48
C GLN A 99 1.47 -2.48 0.01
N ILE A 100 2.75 -2.58 -0.32
CA ILE A 100 3.21 -3.10 -1.60
C ILE A 100 3.42 -4.61 -1.45
N PRO A 101 2.60 -5.46 -2.10
CA PRO A 101 2.75 -6.90 -2.00
C PRO A 101 4.07 -7.37 -2.62
N PHE A 102 4.67 -8.38 -2.00
CA PHE A 102 5.71 -9.19 -2.63
C PHE A 102 5.11 -10.05 -3.74
N ARG A 103 5.95 -10.55 -4.63
CA ARG A 103 5.53 -11.58 -5.58
C ARG A 103 5.16 -12.87 -4.84
N ASP A 104 4.28 -13.65 -5.47
CA ASP A 104 3.73 -14.86 -4.87
C ASP A 104 4.79 -15.98 -4.67
N ASP A 105 5.95 -15.88 -5.34
CA ASP A 105 7.10 -16.78 -5.23
C ASP A 105 8.16 -16.34 -4.20
N VAL A 106 7.95 -15.22 -3.51
CA VAL A 106 8.84 -14.74 -2.45
C VAL A 106 8.43 -15.34 -1.11
N ALA A 107 9.40 -15.96 -0.43
CA ALA A 107 9.24 -16.47 0.93
C ALA A 107 10.31 -15.87 1.84
N PHE A 108 9.95 -15.65 3.10
CA PHE A 108 10.88 -15.22 4.14
C PHE A 108 11.39 -16.42 4.93
N ILE A 109 12.64 -16.33 5.36
CA ILE A 109 13.21 -17.32 6.28
C ILE A 109 12.64 -17.04 7.67
N GLU A 110 11.92 -18.01 8.22
CA GLU A 110 11.37 -17.97 9.57
C GLU A 110 12.43 -18.35 10.61
N ILE A 111 13.33 -17.41 10.92
CA ILE A 111 14.33 -17.56 11.98
C ILE A 111 14.27 -16.39 12.95
N ALA A 112 14.64 -16.66 14.20
CA ALA A 112 14.85 -15.65 15.22
C ALA A 112 16.33 -15.26 15.27
N ARG A 113 16.62 -14.00 14.96
CA ARG A 113 17.94 -13.39 15.18
C ARG A 113 17.99 -12.81 16.58
N LEU A 114 19.10 -13.04 17.27
CA LEU A 114 19.37 -12.49 18.59
C LEU A 114 20.31 -11.30 18.50
N LEU A 115 19.93 -10.17 19.09
CA LEU A 115 20.73 -8.95 19.16
C LEU A 115 20.98 -8.60 20.63
N LYS A 116 22.20 -8.84 21.12
CA LYS A 116 22.54 -8.63 22.53
C LYS A 116 22.60 -7.13 22.88
N PRO A 117 22.57 -6.76 24.17
CA PRO A 117 22.76 -5.37 24.61
C PRO A 117 24.01 -4.74 24.01
N GLY A 118 23.86 -3.51 23.51
CA GLY A 118 24.94 -2.73 22.89
C GLY A 118 25.32 -3.16 21.47
N GLN A 119 24.77 -4.25 20.95
CA GLN A 119 25.10 -4.73 19.60
C GLN A 119 24.31 -3.99 18.52
N MET A 120 24.88 -4.06 17.31
CA MET A 120 24.21 -3.66 16.07
C MET A 120 24.18 -4.84 15.09
N ALA A 121 23.15 -4.84 14.25
CA ALA A 121 23.02 -5.74 13.11
C ALA A 121 22.66 -4.93 11.87
N GLU A 122 23.02 -5.45 10.71
CA GLU A 122 22.61 -4.92 9.42
C GLU A 122 21.81 -5.97 8.69
N GLU A 123 20.70 -5.56 8.09
CA GLU A 123 19.88 -6.40 7.24
C GLU A 123 19.72 -5.73 5.87
N ASP A 124 19.89 -6.51 4.81
CA ASP A 124 19.71 -6.05 3.45
C ASP A 124 18.26 -6.27 3.01
N ILE A 125 17.59 -5.17 2.73
CA ILE A 125 16.18 -5.14 2.31
C ILE A 125 16.14 -5.02 0.79
N SER A 126 15.53 -5.99 0.12
CA SER A 126 15.34 -5.95 -1.34
C SER A 126 14.11 -5.10 -1.68
N LEU A 127 14.32 -4.15 -2.59
CA LEU A 127 13.33 -3.30 -3.23
C LEU A 127 13.19 -3.61 -4.74
N SER A 128 13.83 -4.68 -5.21
CA SER A 128 13.87 -5.06 -6.62
C SER A 128 12.49 -5.42 -7.16
N GLU A 129 12.26 -5.15 -8.45
CA GLU A 129 11.08 -5.59 -9.19
C GLU A 129 10.99 -7.13 -9.32
N LYS A 130 12.09 -7.84 -9.05
CA LYS A 130 12.12 -9.30 -8.92
C LYS A 130 11.57 -9.80 -7.58
N THR A 131 11.33 -8.91 -6.63
CA THR A 131 10.87 -9.21 -5.27
C THR A 131 9.46 -8.64 -5.03
N LEU A 132 9.20 -7.42 -5.50
CA LEU A 132 7.92 -6.74 -5.35
C LEU A 132 6.99 -7.02 -6.53
N LYS A 133 5.69 -7.16 -6.28
CA LYS A 133 4.66 -7.36 -7.32
C LYS A 133 4.46 -6.11 -8.18
N TYR A 134 4.77 -4.95 -7.61
CA TYR A 134 4.62 -3.63 -8.23
C TYR A 134 5.91 -2.80 -8.03
N PRO A 135 6.34 -2.02 -9.04
CA PRO A 135 7.54 -1.21 -8.93
C PRO A 135 7.33 -0.02 -7.98
N LEU A 136 8.41 0.43 -7.34
CA LEU A 136 8.42 1.69 -6.59
C LEU A 136 8.48 2.85 -7.59
N THR A 137 7.41 3.64 -7.68
CA THR A 137 7.33 4.82 -8.54
C THR A 137 7.40 6.10 -7.72
N ARG A 138 7.75 7.22 -8.36
CA ARG A 138 7.50 8.54 -7.75
C ARG A 138 5.99 8.75 -7.61
N GLU A 139 5.60 9.54 -6.62
CA GLU A 139 4.25 10.09 -6.59
C GLU A 139 4.04 10.92 -7.87
N SER A 140 2.91 10.75 -8.55
CA SER A 140 2.51 11.69 -9.59
C SER A 140 2.16 12.99 -8.88
N THR A 141 3.06 13.97 -8.92
CA THR A 141 2.65 15.36 -8.73
C THR A 141 1.63 15.66 -9.81
N GLY A 142 0.35 15.68 -9.41
CA GLY A 142 -0.74 16.23 -10.22
C GLY A 142 -0.58 17.72 -10.42
#